data_AF-A0A257VH93-F1
#
_entry.id   AF-A0A257VH93-F1
#
_cell.length_a   1.000
_cell.length_b   1.000
_cell.length_c   1.000
_cell.angle_alpha   90.00
_cell.angle_beta   90.00
_cell.angle_gamma   90.00
#
_symmetry.space_group_name_H-M   'P 1'
#
loop_
_entity.id
_entity.type
_entity.pdbx_description
1 polymer ?
#
loop_
_entity_poly.entity_id
_entity_poly.type
_entity_poly.pdbx_seq_one_letter_code
_entity_poly.pdbx_strand_id
1 'polypeptide(L)'
;MRSSVFFLTLLLLAGCQKSEKKIIAVVPKATSHLFWLSVQAGAMAAGEEYGVQVEWNGAASETDYTRQIQILDSFVSRRVDGIAVAATERKALLSSLDRAAAANIPVTVFDSGIDGENYMSFLATNNYEAGQMAARSLGRMLDGKGNVAVLMK
;
A
#
# COMPACT_ATOMS: atom_id res chain seq x y z
N MET A 1 -28.75 34.38 59.74
CA MET A 1 -27.69 35.04 58.94
C MET A 1 -26.48 34.14 58.89
N ARG A 2 -26.05 33.82 57.66
CA ARG A 2 -24.74 33.31 57.19
C ARG A 2 -24.92 32.12 56.26
N SER A 3 -25.30 32.48 55.05
CA SER A 3 -25.04 31.75 53.82
C SER A 3 -23.55 31.37 53.75
N SER A 4 -23.25 30.14 53.35
CA SER A 4 -21.95 29.79 52.79
C SER A 4 -22.21 28.98 51.54
N VAL A 5 -21.89 29.64 50.43
CA VAL A 5 -22.19 29.30 49.06
C VAL A 5 -21.33 28.10 48.66
N PHE A 6 -21.97 27.01 48.25
CA PHE A 6 -21.33 25.91 47.54
C PHE A 6 -20.99 26.38 46.12
N PHE A 7 -19.74 26.79 45.90
CA PHE A 7 -19.24 27.08 44.55
C PHE A 7 -18.71 25.78 43.95
N LEU A 8 -19.58 25.08 43.22
CA LEU A 8 -19.25 23.89 42.44
C LEU A 8 -18.55 24.36 41.15
N THR A 9 -17.23 24.49 41.20
CA THR A 9 -16.42 24.81 40.02
C THR A 9 -16.30 23.55 39.15
N LEU A 10 -17.25 23.38 38.23
CA LEU A 10 -17.20 22.37 37.18
C LEU A 10 -16.08 22.76 36.19
N LEU A 11 -14.89 22.19 36.38
CA LEU A 11 -13.81 22.26 35.38
C LEU A 11 -14.30 21.53 34.11
N LEU A 12 -14.67 22.31 33.10
CA LEU A 12 -14.77 21.85 31.72
C LEU A 12 -13.38 21.43 31.25
N LEU A 13 -13.03 20.16 31.48
CA LEU A 13 -12.00 19.48 30.71
C LEU A 13 -12.53 19.35 29.27
N ALA A 14 -12.40 20.42 28.50
CA ALA A 14 -12.38 20.33 27.05
C ALA A 14 -11.09 19.59 26.68
N GLY A 15 -11.13 18.26 26.83
CA GLY A 15 -10.12 17.39 26.28
C GLY A 15 -10.11 17.61 24.78
N CYS A 16 -9.05 18.23 24.27
CA CYS A 16 -8.69 18.10 22.87
C CYS A 16 -8.48 16.61 22.59
N GLN A 17 -9.55 15.93 22.22
CA GLN A 17 -9.50 14.57 21.73
C GLN A 17 -8.90 14.67 20.32
N LYS A 18 -7.56 14.68 20.27
CA LYS A 18 -6.81 14.61 19.02
C LYS A 18 -7.22 13.29 18.37
N SER A 19 -8.11 13.36 17.39
CA SER A 19 -8.51 12.20 16.60
C SER A 19 -7.24 11.54 16.07
N GLU A 20 -6.97 10.31 16.48
CA GLU A 20 -5.86 9.54 15.95
C GLU A 20 -6.05 9.39 14.45
N LYS A 21 -5.00 9.68 13.67
CA LYS A 21 -5.05 9.52 12.22
C LYS A 21 -5.13 8.03 11.91
N LYS A 22 -6.00 7.65 10.98
CA LYS A 22 -6.00 6.29 10.43
C LYS A 22 -4.63 5.97 9.85
N ILE A 23 -4.15 4.76 10.08
CA ILE A 23 -2.86 4.27 9.58
C ILE A 23 -3.11 3.39 8.36
N ILE A 24 -2.57 3.80 7.21
CA ILE A 24 -2.58 3.03 5.97
C ILE A 24 -1.16 2.52 5.70
N ALA A 25 -0.99 1.21 5.75
CA ALA A 25 0.27 0.57 5.41
C ALA A 25 0.41 0.46 3.89
N VAL A 26 1.58 0.82 3.36
CA VAL A 26 1.90 0.68 1.93
C VAL A 26 3.13 -0.19 1.78
N VAL A 27 2.95 -1.34 1.14
CA VAL A 27 3.93 -2.41 1.01
C VAL A 27 4.32 -2.61 -0.47
N PRO A 28 5.40 -1.97 -0.95
CA PRO A 28 5.89 -2.16 -2.33
C PRO A 28 6.60 -3.51 -2.49
N LYS A 29 6.99 -3.85 -3.73
CA LYS A 29 7.88 -5.01 -3.98
C LYS A 29 9.28 -4.80 -3.42
N ALA A 30 9.79 -3.57 -3.48
CA ALA A 30 11.06 -3.16 -2.88
C ALA A 30 11.10 -1.67 -2.54
N THR A 31 12.08 -1.24 -1.74
CA THR A 31 12.27 0.18 -1.38
C THR A 31 13.43 0.85 -2.11
N SER A 32 14.26 0.08 -2.82
CA SER A 32 15.52 0.57 -3.41
C SER A 32 15.40 1.05 -4.86
N HIS A 33 14.34 0.64 -5.59
CA HIS A 33 14.19 0.98 -7.01
C HIS A 33 13.53 2.35 -7.20
N LEU A 34 13.99 3.13 -8.20
CA LEU A 34 13.47 4.47 -8.52
C LEU A 34 11.96 4.49 -8.73
N PHE A 35 11.41 3.44 -9.37
CA PHE A 35 9.96 3.30 -9.56
C PHE A 35 9.21 3.37 -8.21
N TRP A 36 9.67 2.64 -7.20
CA TRP A 36 9.03 2.58 -5.89
C TRP A 36 9.16 3.89 -5.11
N LEU A 37 10.23 4.67 -5.33
CA LEU A 37 10.35 6.02 -4.75
C LEU A 37 9.28 6.98 -5.31
N SER A 38 8.98 6.89 -6.60
CA SER A 38 7.88 7.67 -7.19
C SER A 38 6.52 7.25 -6.63
N VAL A 39 6.29 5.95 -6.45
CA VAL A 39 5.07 5.43 -5.79
C VAL A 39 4.98 5.94 -4.35
N GLN A 40 6.10 5.91 -3.60
CA GLN A 40 6.16 6.42 -2.23
C GLN A 40 5.75 7.89 -2.17
N ALA A 41 6.29 8.73 -3.06
CA ALA A 41 5.94 10.15 -3.10
C ALA A 41 4.43 10.36 -3.33
N GLY A 42 3.82 9.61 -4.26
CA GLY A 42 2.38 9.66 -4.50
C GLY A 42 1.56 9.20 -3.29
N ALA A 43 1.99 8.11 -2.62
CA ALA A 43 1.33 7.62 -1.42
C ALA A 43 1.39 8.63 -0.27
N MET A 44 2.55 9.28 -0.05
CA MET A 44 2.70 10.32 0.97
C MET A 44 1.82 11.54 0.68
N ALA A 45 1.79 12.00 -0.57
CA ALA A 45 0.93 13.11 -0.99
C ALA A 45 -0.56 12.80 -0.74
N ALA A 46 -1.01 11.59 -1.08
CA ALA A 46 -2.38 11.16 -0.77
C ALA A 46 -2.65 11.09 0.74
N GLY A 47 -1.64 10.68 1.53
CA GLY A 47 -1.72 10.70 2.99
C GLY A 47 -2.01 12.09 3.56
N GLU A 48 -1.31 13.10 3.05
CA GLU A 48 -1.54 14.50 3.41
C GLU A 48 -2.92 14.99 2.96
N GLU A 49 -3.31 14.70 1.72
CA GLU A 49 -4.60 15.11 1.14
C GLU A 49 -5.80 14.54 1.91
N TYR A 50 -5.76 13.25 2.26
CA TYR A 50 -6.86 12.57 2.94
C TYR A 50 -6.74 12.57 4.47
N GLY A 51 -5.70 13.21 5.03
CA GLY A 51 -5.51 13.33 6.47
C GLY A 51 -5.21 12.00 7.19
N VAL A 52 -4.65 11.02 6.49
CA VAL A 52 -4.27 9.71 7.04
C VAL A 52 -2.75 9.66 7.29
N GLN A 53 -2.31 8.74 8.15
CA GLN A 53 -0.90 8.42 8.33
C GLN A 53 -0.54 7.28 7.38
N VAL A 54 0.40 7.53 6.46
CA VAL A 54 0.90 6.48 5.56
C VAL A 54 2.18 5.90 6.15
N GLU A 55 2.20 4.58 6.34
CA GLU A 55 3.39 3.84 6.75
C GLU A 55 3.95 3.05 5.56
N TRP A 56 5.04 3.56 5.00
CA TRP A 56 5.75 2.91 3.89
C TRP A 56 6.80 1.93 4.39
N ASN A 57 6.66 0.65 4.06
CA ASN A 57 7.65 -0.37 4.43
C ASN A 57 7.65 -1.53 3.43
N GLY A 58 8.84 -1.95 3.00
CA GLY A 58 9.02 -3.04 2.04
C GLY A 58 10.40 -3.67 2.17
N ALA A 59 10.60 -4.79 1.47
CA ALA A 59 11.90 -5.44 1.42
C ALA A 59 12.94 -4.57 0.67
N ALA A 60 14.22 -4.83 0.87
CA ALA A 60 15.27 -4.12 0.14
C ALA A 60 15.36 -4.53 -1.35
N SER A 61 14.91 -5.75 -1.68
CA SER A 61 14.97 -6.35 -3.01
C SER A 61 13.63 -6.97 -3.40
N GLU A 62 13.31 -6.95 -4.70
CA GLU A 62 12.12 -7.62 -5.28
C GLU A 62 12.25 -9.15 -5.35
N THR A 63 13.27 -9.73 -4.74
CA THR A 63 13.41 -11.18 -4.61
C THR A 63 13.13 -11.67 -3.20
N ASP A 64 13.03 -10.76 -2.22
CA ASP A 64 12.87 -11.09 -0.81
C ASP A 64 11.39 -11.08 -0.39
N TYR A 65 10.64 -12.01 -0.96
CA TYR A 65 9.22 -12.18 -0.65
C TYR A 65 9.01 -12.66 0.80
N THR A 66 9.98 -13.37 1.40
CA THR A 66 9.91 -13.78 2.81
C THR A 66 9.89 -12.56 3.72
N ARG A 67 10.74 -11.55 3.48
CA ARG A 67 10.69 -10.30 4.22
C ARG A 67 9.40 -9.54 3.97
N GLN A 68 8.88 -9.55 2.74
CA GLN A 68 7.60 -8.92 2.41
C GLN A 68 6.44 -9.53 3.22
N ILE A 69 6.36 -10.86 3.35
CA ILE A 69 5.38 -11.56 4.20
C ILE A 69 5.47 -11.07 5.65
N GLN A 70 6.68 -11.02 6.22
CA GLN A 70 6.87 -10.59 7.61
C GLN A 70 6.43 -9.14 7.85
N ILE A 71 6.69 -8.25 6.88
CA ILE A 71 6.26 -6.85 6.95
C ILE A 71 4.73 -6.78 6.93
N LEU A 72 4.10 -7.49 6.00
CA LEU A 72 2.65 -7.52 5.88
C LEU A 72 1.98 -8.09 7.14
N ASP A 73 2.47 -9.21 7.66
CA ASP A 73 1.97 -9.82 8.89
C ASP A 73 2.15 -8.94 10.13
N SER A 74 3.23 -8.13 10.16
CA SER A 74 3.43 -7.13 11.20
C SER A 74 2.34 -6.07 11.17
N PHE A 75 1.97 -5.56 10.00
CA PHE A 75 0.88 -4.59 9.86
C PHE A 75 -0.49 -5.19 10.23
N VAL A 76 -0.74 -6.43 9.83
CA VAL A 76 -1.97 -7.16 10.23
C VAL A 76 -2.03 -7.32 11.74
N SER A 77 -0.92 -7.73 12.37
CA SER A 77 -0.81 -7.91 13.81
C SER A 77 -1.01 -6.60 14.59
N ARG A 78 -0.54 -5.48 14.02
CA ARG A 78 -0.72 -4.11 14.54
C ARG A 78 -2.12 -3.54 14.31
N ARG A 79 -2.99 -4.25 13.57
CA ARG A 79 -4.37 -3.82 13.26
C ARG A 79 -4.44 -2.43 12.62
N VAL A 80 -3.61 -2.18 11.61
CA VAL A 80 -3.71 -0.94 10.81
C VAL A 80 -5.08 -0.81 10.15
N ASP A 81 -5.49 0.41 9.83
CA ASP A 81 -6.81 0.71 9.27
C ASP A 81 -6.97 0.28 7.81
N GLY A 82 -5.87 0.03 7.11
CA GLY A 82 -5.88 -0.47 5.74
C GLY A 82 -4.48 -0.80 5.21
N ILE A 83 -4.44 -1.60 4.15
CA ILE A 83 -3.21 -2.05 3.52
C ILE A 83 -3.30 -1.83 2.00
N ALA A 84 -2.28 -1.21 1.42
CA ALA A 84 -2.02 -1.24 -0.03
C ALA A 84 -0.75 -2.07 -0.29
N VAL A 85 -0.81 -3.07 -1.16
CA VAL A 85 0.31 -3.98 -1.41
C VAL A 85 0.55 -4.27 -2.89
N ALA A 86 1.81 -4.26 -3.30
CA ALA A 86 2.26 -4.77 -4.61
C ALA A 86 3.02 -6.08 -4.39
N ALA A 87 2.52 -7.17 -4.96
CA ALA A 87 3.06 -8.49 -4.66
C ALA A 87 4.40 -8.75 -5.35
N THR A 88 5.38 -9.20 -4.56
CA THR A 88 6.65 -9.67 -5.11
C THR A 88 6.49 -11.03 -5.80
N GLU A 89 5.67 -11.90 -5.22
CA GLU A 89 5.33 -13.22 -5.76
C GLU A 89 3.82 -13.43 -5.57
N ARG A 90 3.15 -14.01 -6.57
CA ARG A 90 1.68 -13.97 -6.69
C ARG A 90 0.96 -14.81 -5.64
N LYS A 91 1.61 -15.83 -5.08
CA LYS A 91 1.03 -16.79 -4.13
C LYS A 91 1.55 -16.59 -2.71
N ALA A 92 2.75 -16.04 -2.57
CA ALA A 92 3.44 -15.88 -1.29
C ALA A 92 2.63 -15.12 -0.23
N LEU A 93 1.80 -14.15 -0.65
CA LEU A 93 1.06 -13.27 0.27
C LEU A 93 -0.37 -13.76 0.61
N LEU A 94 -0.84 -14.86 0.01
CA LEU A 94 -2.23 -15.31 0.15
C LEU A 94 -2.64 -15.49 1.62
N SER A 95 -1.85 -16.23 2.40
CA SER A 95 -2.15 -16.45 3.82
C SER A 95 -2.11 -15.16 4.65
N SER A 96 -1.30 -14.17 4.27
CA SER A 96 -1.28 -12.87 4.94
C SER A 96 -2.53 -12.05 4.62
N LEU A 97 -3.02 -12.11 3.38
CA LEU A 97 -4.30 -11.49 2.99
C LEU A 97 -5.47 -12.15 3.71
N ASP A 98 -5.48 -13.48 3.84
CA ASP A 98 -6.51 -14.19 4.60
C ASP A 98 -6.55 -13.73 6.06
N ARG A 99 -5.38 -13.54 6.68
CA ARG A 99 -5.27 -12.98 8.04
C ARG A 99 -5.75 -11.53 8.11
N ALA A 100 -5.43 -10.71 7.12
CA ALA A 100 -5.92 -9.32 7.05
C ALA A 100 -7.44 -9.27 6.95
N ALA A 101 -8.03 -10.11 6.08
CA ALA A 101 -9.47 -10.25 5.91
C ALA A 101 -10.14 -10.73 7.20
N ALA A 102 -9.61 -11.77 7.85
CA ALA A 102 -10.10 -12.24 9.15
C ALA A 102 -9.98 -11.17 10.26
N ALA A 103 -9.04 -10.24 10.11
CA ALA A 103 -8.87 -9.10 10.99
C ALA A 103 -9.76 -7.89 10.65
N ASN A 104 -10.58 -7.98 9.60
CA ASN A 104 -11.37 -6.89 9.02
C ASN A 104 -10.53 -5.70 8.55
N ILE A 105 -9.30 -5.95 8.10
CA ILE A 105 -8.41 -4.93 7.54
C ILE A 105 -8.62 -4.91 6.02
N PRO A 106 -9.09 -3.78 5.44
CA PRO A 106 -9.26 -3.67 3.99
C PRO A 106 -7.91 -3.69 3.28
N VAL A 107 -7.80 -4.52 2.24
CA VAL A 107 -6.60 -4.64 1.41
C VAL A 107 -6.89 -4.17 -0.01
N THR A 108 -6.03 -3.32 -0.56
CA THR A 108 -5.98 -2.99 -1.98
C THR A 108 -4.67 -3.50 -2.58
N VAL A 109 -4.76 -4.21 -3.70
CA VAL A 109 -3.58 -4.65 -4.45
C VAL A 109 -3.27 -3.61 -5.52
N PHE A 110 -2.00 -3.31 -5.75
CA PHE A 110 -1.60 -2.37 -6.79
C PHE A 110 -0.36 -2.85 -7.53
N ASP A 111 -0.19 -2.38 -8.77
CA ASP A 111 0.92 -2.70 -9.70
C ASP A 111 1.04 -4.18 -10.08
N SER A 112 1.34 -5.04 -9.12
CA SER A 112 1.60 -6.46 -9.29
C SER A 112 0.61 -7.31 -8.48
N GLY A 113 -0.14 -8.15 -9.19
CA GLY A 113 -1.29 -8.90 -8.67
C GLY A 113 -0.96 -10.11 -7.81
N ILE A 114 -1.99 -10.67 -7.19
CA ILE A 114 -1.98 -11.86 -6.31
C ILE A 114 -2.96 -12.89 -6.90
N ASP A 115 -2.66 -14.18 -6.79
CA ASP A 115 -3.51 -15.29 -7.25
C ASP A 115 -4.63 -15.62 -6.22
N GLY A 116 -5.37 -14.60 -5.78
CA GLY A 116 -6.43 -14.72 -4.76
C GLY A 116 -7.46 -13.61 -4.89
N GLU A 117 -8.48 -13.61 -4.04
CA GLU A 117 -9.62 -12.67 -4.15
C GLU A 117 -9.85 -11.85 -2.86
N ASN A 118 -9.08 -12.10 -1.80
CA ASN A 118 -9.22 -11.43 -0.50
C ASN A 118 -8.61 -10.02 -0.50
N TYR A 119 -9.09 -9.17 -1.42
CA TYR A 119 -8.78 -7.75 -1.52
C TYR A 119 -9.97 -7.00 -2.13
N MET A 120 -10.07 -5.70 -1.87
CA MET A 120 -11.17 -4.86 -2.34
C MET A 120 -11.04 -4.43 -3.78
N SER A 121 -9.81 -4.18 -4.23
CA SER A 121 -9.53 -3.70 -5.58
C SER A 121 -8.12 -4.07 -6.03
N PHE A 122 -7.93 -4.12 -7.35
CA PHE A 122 -6.63 -4.27 -7.98
C PHE A 122 -6.39 -3.11 -8.96
N LEU A 123 -5.43 -2.24 -8.65
CA LEU A 123 -5.07 -1.09 -9.48
C LEU A 123 -3.75 -1.37 -10.20
N ALA A 124 -3.80 -1.63 -11.50
CA ALA A 124 -2.60 -1.93 -12.27
C ALA A 124 -2.70 -1.48 -13.73
N THR A 125 -1.53 -1.37 -14.35
CA THR A 125 -1.40 -1.22 -15.79
C THR A 125 -1.90 -2.48 -16.49
N ASN A 126 -2.60 -2.32 -17.61
CA ASN A 126 -2.84 -3.43 -18.53
C ASN A 126 -1.53 -3.83 -19.23
N ASN A 127 -0.74 -4.68 -18.58
CA ASN A 127 0.60 -5.05 -19.04
C ASN A 127 0.58 -5.74 -20.42
N TYR A 128 -0.49 -6.44 -20.77
CA TYR A 128 -0.63 -7.05 -22.09
C TYR A 128 -0.77 -6.00 -23.18
N GLU A 129 -1.66 -5.02 -22.99
CA GLU A 129 -1.83 -3.91 -23.92
C GLU A 129 -0.57 -3.03 -23.98
N ALA A 130 0.08 -2.76 -22.86
CA ALA A 130 1.35 -2.05 -22.81
C ALA A 130 2.44 -2.78 -23.63
N GLY A 131 2.53 -4.11 -23.51
CA GLY A 131 3.42 -4.93 -24.32
C GLY A 131 3.11 -4.86 -25.81
N GLN A 132 1.82 -4.91 -26.19
CA GLN A 132 1.41 -4.71 -27.57
C GLN A 132 1.77 -3.31 -28.10
N MET A 133 1.58 -2.26 -27.29
CA MET A 133 1.96 -0.89 -27.65
C MET A 133 3.47 -0.77 -27.85
N ALA A 134 4.28 -1.36 -26.96
CA ALA A 134 5.73 -1.40 -27.09
C ALA A 134 6.16 -2.12 -28.37
N ALA A 135 5.60 -3.30 -28.65
CA ALA A 135 5.90 -4.06 -29.86
C ALA A 135 5.50 -3.32 -31.13
N ARG A 136 4.33 -2.67 -31.17
CA ARG A 136 3.90 -1.83 -32.30
C ARG A 136 4.83 -0.65 -32.52
N SER A 137 5.26 0.01 -31.43
CA SER A 137 6.18 1.14 -31.53
C SER A 137 7.55 0.71 -32.06
N LEU A 138 8.09 -0.40 -31.56
CA LEU A 138 9.35 -0.97 -32.03
C LEU A 138 9.26 -1.39 -33.50
N GLY A 139 8.17 -2.05 -33.91
CA GLY A 139 7.95 -2.44 -35.30
C GLY A 139 7.96 -1.24 -36.26
N ARG A 140 7.41 -0.09 -35.85
CA ARG A 140 7.49 1.17 -36.62
C ARG A 140 8.91 1.72 -36.69
N MET A 141 9.69 1.63 -35.62
CA MET A 141 11.08 2.10 -35.60
C MET A 141 12.03 1.24 -36.45
N LEU A 142 11.66 -0.02 -36.69
CA LEU A 142 12.45 -0.99 -37.46
C LEU A 142 11.93 -1.19 -38.90
N ASP A 143 10.95 -0.41 -39.35
CA ASP A 143 10.27 -0.62 -40.65
C ASP A 143 9.80 -2.08 -40.85
N GLY A 144 9.37 -2.72 -39.75
CA GLY A 144 8.89 -4.09 -39.72
C GLY A 144 9.97 -5.18 -39.88
N LYS A 145 11.27 -4.85 -39.87
CA LYS A 145 12.36 -5.82 -40.11
C LYS A 145 13.53 -5.66 -39.15
N GLY A 146 14.04 -6.78 -38.66
CA GLY A 146 15.23 -6.82 -37.80
C GLY A 146 15.08 -7.86 -36.70
N ASN A 147 16.21 -8.21 -36.08
CA ASN A 147 16.21 -9.09 -34.93
C ASN A 147 15.93 -8.29 -33.66
N VAL A 148 15.04 -8.79 -32.81
CA VAL A 148 14.66 -8.17 -31.55
C VAL A 148 14.99 -9.12 -30.41
N ALA A 149 15.51 -8.57 -29.31
CA ALA A 149 15.67 -9.29 -28.06
C ALA A 149 14.72 -8.72 -27.01
N VAL A 150 14.11 -9.59 -26.21
CA VAL A 150 13.33 -9.19 -25.03
C VAL A 150 14.22 -9.44 -23.81
N LEU A 151 14.57 -8.38 -23.11
CA LEU A 151 15.29 -8.47 -21.84
C LEU A 151 14.28 -8.48 -20.71
N MET A 152 14.23 -9.58 -19.97
CA MET A 152 13.46 -9.70 -18.74
C MET A 152 14.46 -9.79 -17.59
N LYS A 153 14.17 -9.09 -16.49
CA LYS A 153 14.97 -9.12 -15.27
C LYS A 153 14.32 -10.05 -14.25
#